data_AF-A0A5E4QX95-F1
#
_entry.id   AF-A0A5E4QX95-F1
#
_cell.length_a   1.000
_cell.length_b   1.000
_cell.length_c   1.000
_cell.angle_alpha   90.00
_cell.angle_beta   90.00
_cell.angle_gamma   90.00
#
_symmetry.space_group_name_H-M   'P 1'
#
loop_
_entity.id
_entity.type
_entity.pdbx_description
1 polymer ?
#
loop_
_entity_poly.entity_id
_entity_poly.type
_entity_poly.pdbx_seq_one_letter_code
_entity_poly.pdbx_strand_id
1 'polypeptide(L)'
;MLCLGGSLLYAFVTVLQEIMLQTHSCSQYLAMLGLIGGVVSTSQTFFLEFNELSSFYWYELETIVQFGSYCGVQIIFQILQSLLLRDAGAIILHLSFLSADYFTLIAGMFLFQFKFHGLYFLSYMLAMIGVFLFCSRPTQRPAIAVLPQ
;
A
#
# COMPACT_ATOMS: atom_id res chain seq x y z
N MET A 1 -3.33 18.48 -11.22
CA MET A 1 -4.63 18.27 -10.55
C MET A 1 -4.87 16.81 -10.20
N LEU A 2 -4.65 15.84 -11.11
CA LEU A 2 -4.80 14.41 -10.79
C LEU A 2 -3.94 13.95 -9.60
N CYS A 3 -2.69 14.38 -9.48
CA CYS A 3 -1.80 13.98 -8.37
C CYS A 3 -2.34 14.43 -7.00
N LEU A 4 -2.80 15.69 -6.88
CA LEU A 4 -3.40 16.20 -5.64
C LEU A 4 -4.70 15.45 -5.30
N GLY A 5 -5.58 15.26 -6.29
CA GLY A 5 -6.82 14.51 -6.09
C GLY A 5 -6.57 13.06 -5.66
N GLY A 6 -5.62 12.38 -6.32
CA GLY A 6 -5.22 11.02 -5.96
C GLY A 6 -4.63 10.93 -4.56
N SER A 7 -3.78 11.87 -4.16
CA SER A 7 -3.21 11.89 -2.80
C SER A 7 -4.29 12.09 -1.72
N LEU A 8 -5.29 12.93 -1.98
CA LEU A 8 -6.39 13.19 -1.04
C LEU A 8 -7.31 11.97 -0.92
N LEU A 9 -7.66 11.34 -2.05
CA LEU A 9 -8.44 10.10 -2.06
C LEU A 9 -7.68 8.97 -1.36
N TYR A 10 -6.38 8.86 -1.57
CA TYR A 10 -5.54 7.86 -0.91
C TYR A 10 -5.49 8.06 0.61
N ALA A 11 -5.32 9.31 1.07
CA ALA A 11 -5.38 9.63 2.50
C ALA A 11 -6.77 9.30 3.10
N PHE A 12 -7.85 9.56 2.37
CA PHE A 12 -9.20 9.21 2.82
C PHE A 12 -9.41 7.69 2.92
N VAL A 13 -9.00 6.94 1.88
CA VAL A 13 -9.14 5.49 1.83
C VAL A 13 -8.32 4.81 2.92
N THR A 14 -7.09 5.26 3.17
CA THR A 14 -6.22 4.67 4.21
C THR A 14 -6.80 4.85 5.62
N VAL A 15 -7.35 6.02 5.93
CA VAL A 15 -8.06 6.26 7.20
C VAL A 15 -9.34 5.42 7.30
N LEU A 16 -10.14 5.37 6.23
CA LEU A 16 -11.36 4.55 6.22
C LEU A 16 -11.02 3.05 6.38
N GLN A 17 -9.95 2.59 5.74
CA GLN A 17 -9.46 1.22 5.84
C GLN A 17 -9.04 0.88 7.28
N GLU A 18 -8.33 1.79 7.97
CA GLU A 18 -7.97 1.61 9.38
C GLU A 18 -9.23 1.47 10.26
N ILE A 19 -10.22 2.34 10.08
CA ILE A 19 -11.49 2.29 10.81
C ILE A 19 -12.26 0.98 10.53
N MET A 20 -12.29 0.54 9.26
CA MET A 20 -12.97 -0.71 8.88
C MET A 20 -12.28 -1.93 9.47
N LEU A 21 -10.94 -1.96 9.54
CA LEU A 21 -10.19 -3.07 10.14
C LEU A 21 -10.26 -3.12 11.67
N GLN A 22 -10.54 -1.98 12.31
CA GLN A 22 -10.81 -1.93 13.76
C GLN A 22 -12.23 -2.40 14.09
N THR A 23 -13.20 -2.16 13.20
CA THR A 23 -14.62 -2.50 13.42
C THR A 23 -14.99 -3.91 12.97
N HIS A 24 -14.39 -4.40 11.88
CA HIS A 24 -14.70 -5.69 11.25
C HIS A 24 -13.48 -6.61 11.28
N SER A 25 -13.72 -7.92 11.13
CA SER A 25 -12.62 -8.88 11.03
C SER A 25 -11.82 -8.66 9.74
N CYS A 26 -10.49 -8.85 9.79
CA CYS A 26 -9.61 -8.68 8.64
C CYS A 26 -10.04 -9.51 7.42
N SER A 27 -10.57 -10.72 7.64
CA SER A 27 -11.08 -11.59 6.57
C SER A 27 -12.33 -11.00 5.89
N GLN A 28 -13.29 -10.47 6.66
CA GLN A 28 -14.48 -9.82 6.09
C GLN A 28 -14.12 -8.56 5.32
N TYR A 29 -13.18 -7.76 5.83
CA TYR A 29 -12.66 -6.59 5.11
C TYR A 29 -12.06 -6.99 3.76
N LEU A 30 -11.19 -8.02 3.74
CA LEU A 30 -10.55 -8.48 2.50
C LEU A 30 -11.56 -9.03 1.48
N ALA A 31 -12.58 -9.75 1.95
CA ALA A 31 -13.65 -10.24 1.09
C ALA A 31 -14.44 -9.09 0.45
N MET A 32 -14.79 -8.07 1.25
CA MET A 32 -15.48 -6.87 0.77
C MET A 32 -14.61 -6.05 -0.19
N LEU A 33 -13.33 -5.89 0.12
CA LEU A 33 -12.34 -5.23 -0.74
C LEU A 33 -12.23 -5.94 -2.09
N GLY A 34 -12.14 -7.27 -2.08
CA GLY A 34 -12.07 -8.07 -3.30
C GLY A 34 -13.33 -7.98 -4.16
N LEU A 35 -14.52 -8.05 -3.55
CA LEU A 35 -15.79 -7.96 -4.29
C LEU A 35 -16.02 -6.58 -4.88
N ILE A 36 -15.95 -5.53 -4.05
CA ILE A 36 -16.22 -4.15 -4.50
C ILE A 36 -15.10 -3.70 -5.43
N GLY A 37 -13.83 -3.96 -5.07
CA GLY A 37 -12.68 -3.64 -5.90
C GLY A 37 -12.76 -4.34 -7.25
N GLY A 38 -13.13 -5.63 -7.29
CA GLY A 38 -13.32 -6.38 -8.53
C GLY A 38 -14.38 -5.77 -9.44
N VAL A 39 -15.54 -5.36 -8.90
CA VAL A 39 -16.61 -4.71 -9.69
C VAL A 39 -16.13 -3.37 -10.26
N VAL A 40 -15.48 -2.54 -9.44
CA VAL A 40 -14.98 -1.23 -9.86
C VAL A 40 -13.88 -1.37 -10.91
N SER A 41 -12.89 -2.25 -10.68
CA SER A 41 -11.79 -2.49 -11.61
C SER A 41 -12.28 -3.07 -12.93
N THR A 42 -13.18 -4.06 -12.91
CA THR A 42 -13.76 -4.62 -14.14
C THR A 42 -14.51 -3.54 -14.94
N SER A 43 -15.27 -2.70 -14.25
CA SER A 43 -15.97 -1.58 -14.90
C SER A 43 -14.99 -0.59 -15.53
N GLN A 44 -13.94 -0.21 -14.80
CA GLN A 44 -12.90 0.69 -15.29
C GLN A 44 -12.18 0.11 -16.52
N THR A 45 -11.78 -1.15 -16.46
CA THR A 45 -11.12 -1.86 -17.57
C THR A 45 -12.04 -1.95 -18.80
N PHE A 46 -13.34 -2.19 -18.61
CA PHE A 46 -14.31 -2.22 -19.70
C PHE A 46 -14.44 -0.87 -20.43
N PHE A 47 -14.42 0.26 -19.72
CA PHE A 47 -14.55 1.57 -20.37
C PHE A 47 -13.24 2.10 -20.97
N LEU A 48 -12.08 1.79 -20.36
CA LEU A 48 -10.80 2.39 -20.75
C LEU A 48 -9.98 1.50 -21.68
N GLU A 49 -10.01 0.19 -21.49
CA GLU A 49 -8.99 -0.73 -22.04
C GLU A 49 -9.59 -1.92 -22.81
N PHE A 50 -10.90 -1.94 -23.03
CA PHE A 50 -11.59 -3.09 -23.65
C PHE A 50 -11.03 -3.48 -25.03
N ASN A 51 -10.68 -2.50 -25.87
CA ASN A 51 -10.12 -2.77 -27.20
C ASN A 51 -8.75 -3.45 -27.12
N GLU A 52 -7.90 -2.99 -26.20
CA GLU A 52 -6.56 -3.56 -25.99
C GLU A 52 -6.66 -4.98 -25.41
N LEU A 53 -7.56 -5.21 -24.43
CA LEU A 53 -7.81 -6.55 -23.89
C LEU A 53 -8.30 -7.54 -24.95
N SER A 54 -9.09 -7.09 -25.92
CA SER A 54 -9.60 -7.95 -26.99
C SER A 54 -8.51 -8.38 -27.98
N SER A 55 -7.45 -7.59 -28.15
CA SER A 55 -6.34 -7.92 -29.06
C SER A 55 -5.20 -8.66 -28.37
N PHE A 56 -5.27 -8.83 -27.04
CA PHE A 56 -4.20 -9.40 -26.24
C PHE A 56 -4.17 -10.94 -26.31
N TYR A 57 -2.97 -11.53 -26.31
CA TYR A 57 -2.75 -12.97 -26.39
C TYR A 57 -2.82 -13.63 -24.99
N TRP A 58 -4.04 -13.94 -24.54
CA TRP A 58 -4.31 -14.50 -23.20
C TRP A 58 -3.75 -15.90 -22.95
N TYR A 59 -3.62 -16.72 -24.00
CA TYR A 59 -3.32 -18.15 -23.86
C TYR A 59 -1.82 -18.47 -23.85
N GLU A 60 -0.97 -17.45 -23.95
CA GLU A 60 0.47 -17.65 -23.87
C GLU A 60 0.89 -18.03 -22.44
N LEU A 61 1.71 -19.07 -22.31
CA LEU A 61 2.10 -19.58 -20.99
C LEU A 61 2.82 -18.51 -20.15
N GLU A 62 3.64 -17.66 -20.77
CA GLU A 62 4.32 -16.56 -20.08
C GLU A 62 3.32 -15.59 -19.45
N THR A 63 2.29 -15.18 -20.21
CA THR A 63 1.21 -14.31 -19.74
C THR A 63 0.47 -14.93 -18.54
N ILE A 64 0.10 -16.21 -18.64
CA ILE A 64 -0.64 -16.90 -17.57
C ILE A 64 0.21 -16.97 -16.29
N VAL A 65 1.50 -17.28 -16.42
CA VAL A 65 2.43 -17.37 -15.28
C VAL A 65 2.69 -15.98 -14.67
N GLN A 66 2.92 -14.96 -15.48
CA GLN A 66 3.11 -13.58 -14.99
C GLN A 66 1.86 -13.06 -14.29
N PHE A 67 0.69 -13.23 -14.89
CA PHE A 67 -0.57 -12.82 -14.28
C PHE A 67 -0.86 -13.59 -12.99
N GLY A 68 -0.69 -14.91 -13.00
CA GLY A 68 -0.89 -15.76 -11.81
C GLY A 68 0.06 -15.41 -10.67
N SER A 69 1.34 -15.18 -10.98
CA SER A 69 2.33 -14.77 -9.97
C SER A 69 2.04 -13.37 -9.42
N TYR A 70 1.67 -12.41 -10.27
CA TYR A 70 1.23 -11.08 -9.84
C TYR A 70 0.03 -11.16 -8.91
N CYS A 71 -1.03 -11.89 -9.28
CA CYS A 71 -2.21 -12.08 -8.44
C CYS A 71 -1.85 -12.73 -7.08
N GLY A 72 -1.02 -13.77 -7.09
CA GLY A 72 -0.59 -14.44 -5.86
C GLY A 72 0.17 -13.52 -4.91
N VAL A 73 1.17 -12.80 -5.42
CA VAL A 73 1.96 -11.85 -4.61
C VAL A 73 1.09 -10.70 -4.12
N GLN A 74 0.21 -10.17 -4.97
CA GLN A 74 -0.66 -9.05 -4.62
C GLN A 74 -1.66 -9.42 -3.52
N ILE A 75 -2.22 -10.64 -3.54
CA ILE A 75 -3.09 -11.14 -2.47
C ILE A 75 -2.31 -11.22 -1.15
N ILE A 76 -1.11 -11.78 -1.16
CA ILE A 76 -0.25 -11.89 0.04
C ILE A 76 0.07 -10.50 0.58
N PHE A 77 0.45 -9.57 -0.31
CA PHE A 77 0.77 -8.19 0.05
C PHE A 77 -0.44 -7.49 0.69
N GLN A 78 -1.65 -7.67 0.13
CA GLN A 78 -2.86 -7.07 0.66
C GLN A 78 -3.24 -7.63 2.04
N ILE A 79 -3.06 -8.94 2.25
CA ILE A 79 -3.24 -9.57 3.57
C ILE A 79 -2.27 -8.95 4.58
N LEU A 80 -0.98 -8.88 4.24
CA LEU A 80 0.04 -8.36 5.14
C LEU A 80 -0.18 -6.88 5.46
N GLN A 81 -0.57 -6.09 4.46
CA GLN A 81 -0.93 -4.68 4.65
C GLN A 81 -2.10 -4.54 5.62
N SER A 82 -3.17 -5.32 5.45
CA SER A 82 -4.33 -5.27 6.35
C SER A 82 -4.00 -5.70 7.78
N LEU A 83 -3.13 -6.70 7.96
CA LEU A 83 -2.66 -7.11 9.29
C LEU A 83 -1.83 -6.02 9.95
N LEU A 84 -0.85 -5.46 9.24
CA LEU A 84 0.00 -4.39 9.75
C LEU A 84 -0.81 -3.14 10.10
N LEU A 85 -1.80 -2.81 9.26
CA LEU A 85 -2.69 -1.68 9.49
C LEU A 85 -3.57 -1.89 10.73
N ARG A 86 -4.04 -3.12 10.97
CA ARG A 86 -4.83 -3.48 12.14
C ARG A 86 -4.03 -3.41 13.44
N ASP A 87 -2.79 -3.90 13.42
CA ASP A 87 -1.98 -4.05 14.64
C ASP A 87 -1.13 -2.80 14.97
N ALA A 88 -0.66 -2.07 13.94
CA ALA A 88 0.27 -0.95 14.10
C ALA A 88 -0.25 0.41 13.57
N GLY A 89 -1.34 0.41 12.80
CA GLY A 89 -1.97 1.63 12.27
C GLY A 89 -1.33 2.19 10.98
N ALA A 90 -1.98 3.18 10.37
CA ALA A 90 -1.61 3.67 9.03
C ALA A 90 -0.23 4.31 8.98
N ILE A 91 0.19 4.98 10.07
CA ILE A 91 1.45 5.71 10.10
C ILE A 91 2.63 4.73 10.04
N ILE A 92 2.62 3.68 10.86
CA ILE A 92 3.69 2.66 10.87
C ILE A 92 3.73 1.92 9.54
N LEU A 93 2.58 1.68 8.91
CA LEU A 93 2.50 1.06 7.59
C LEU A 93 3.21 1.91 6.52
N HIS A 94 2.94 3.22 6.45
CA HIS A 94 3.64 4.11 5.51
C HIS A 94 5.14 4.21 5.78
N LEU A 95 5.54 4.24 7.05
CA LEU A 95 6.95 4.18 7.44
C LEU A 95 7.62 2.88 6.97
N SER A 96 6.90 1.76 7.05
CA SER A 96 7.38 0.46 6.59
C SER A 96 7.56 0.43 5.08
N PHE A 97 6.65 1.03 4.31
CA PHE A 97 6.78 1.14 2.85
C PHE A 97 7.99 2.00 2.44
N LEU A 98 8.18 3.15 3.08
CA LEU A 98 9.36 3.99 2.82
C LEU A 98 10.68 3.23 3.09
N SER A 99 10.71 2.41 4.16
CA SER A 99 11.85 1.56 4.48
C SER A 99 12.05 0.44 3.45
N ALA A 100 10.98 -0.20 3.00
CA ALA A 100 11.03 -1.26 1.97
C ALA A 100 11.53 -0.73 0.62
N ASP A 101 11.10 0.47 0.22
CA ASP A 101 11.59 1.15 -1.00
C ASP A 101 13.10 1.39 -0.91
N TYR A 102 13.61 1.76 0.26
CA TYR A 102 15.04 1.93 0.48
C TYR A 102 15.84 0.63 0.37
N PHE A 103 15.37 -0.45 1.01
CA PHE A 103 16.02 -1.75 0.88
C PHE A 103 16.01 -2.25 -0.58
N THR A 104 14.93 -1.97 -1.31
CA THR A 104 14.83 -2.27 -2.74
C THR A 104 15.86 -1.49 -3.55
N LEU A 105 16.07 -0.20 -3.26
CA LEU A 105 17.12 0.60 -3.90
C LEU A 105 18.53 0.06 -3.62
N ILE A 106 18.84 -0.31 -2.37
CA ILE A 106 20.13 -0.90 -2.02
C ILE A 106 20.33 -2.23 -2.76
N ALA A 107 19.32 -3.11 -2.71
CA ALA A 107 19.37 -4.39 -3.41
C ALA A 107 19.57 -4.18 -4.92
N GLY A 108 18.88 -3.20 -5.50
CA GLY A 108 19.02 -2.82 -6.91
C GLY A 108 20.43 -2.33 -7.26
N MET A 109 21.06 -1.54 -6.37
CA MET A 109 22.44 -1.09 -6.54
C MET A 109 23.43 -2.25 -6.51
N PHE A 110 23.28 -3.20 -5.56
CA PHE A 110 24.19 -4.33 -5.45
C PHE A 110 24.01 -5.37 -6.56
N LEU A 111 22.76 -5.73 -6.88
CA LEU A 111 22.44 -6.78 -7.85
C LEU A 111 22.61 -6.34 -9.31
N PHE A 112 22.20 -5.11 -9.64
CA PHE A 112 22.20 -4.61 -11.03
C PHE A 112 23.29 -3.57 -11.31
N GLN A 113 24.13 -3.22 -10.32
CA GLN A 113 25.25 -2.26 -10.45
C GLN A 113 24.81 -0.90 -11.04
N PHE A 114 23.57 -0.47 -10.76
CA PHE A 114 23.06 0.80 -11.25
C PHE A 114 23.78 1.98 -10.58
N LYS A 115 24.27 2.93 -11.40
CA LYS A 115 24.84 4.19 -10.94
C LYS A 115 23.74 5.17 -10.54
N PHE A 116 23.33 5.11 -9.28
CA PHE A 116 22.37 6.08 -8.74
C PHE A 116 23.01 7.44 -8.46
N HIS A 117 22.24 8.49 -8.67
CA HIS A 117 22.64 9.86 -8.35
C HIS A 117 22.57 10.08 -6.83
N GLY A 118 23.55 10.79 -6.24
CA GLY A 118 23.62 11.01 -4.78
C GLY A 118 22.38 11.69 -4.14
N LEU A 119 21.57 12.35 -4.96
CA LEU A 119 20.26 12.92 -4.57
C LEU A 119 19.31 11.88 -3.98
N TYR A 120 19.37 10.61 -4.42
CA TYR A 120 18.54 9.54 -3.84
C TYR A 120 18.91 9.26 -2.38
N PHE A 121 20.22 9.24 -2.07
CA PHE A 121 20.69 9.05 -0.71
C PHE A 121 20.32 10.24 0.19
N LEU A 122 20.41 11.46 -0.35
CA LEU A 122 19.99 12.67 0.37
C LEU A 122 18.49 12.68 0.68
N SER A 123 17.65 12.34 -0.30
CA SER A 123 16.21 12.23 -0.12
C SER A 123 15.85 11.19 0.96
N TYR A 124 16.54 10.05 0.95
CA TYR A 124 16.37 9.03 1.97
C TYR A 124 16.77 9.51 3.38
N MET A 125 17.94 10.15 3.53
CA MET A 125 18.37 10.71 4.82
C MET A 125 17.35 11.69 5.38
N LEU A 126 16.80 12.57 4.52
CA LEU A 126 15.74 13.50 4.91
C LEU A 126 14.48 12.78 5.39
N ALA A 127 14.07 11.73 4.67
CA ALA A 127 12.90 10.95 5.02
C ALA A 127 13.11 10.23 6.37
N MET A 128 14.26 9.59 6.59
CA MET A 128 14.62 8.94 7.86
C MET A 128 14.68 9.90 9.05
N ILE A 129 15.21 11.11 8.85
CA ILE A 129 15.18 12.16 9.88
C ILE A 129 13.73 12.52 10.22
N GLY A 130 12.86 12.64 9.21
CA GLY A 130 11.42 12.86 9.41
C GLY A 130 10.77 11.76 10.26
N VAL A 131 11.06 10.48 9.95
CA VAL A 131 10.60 9.33 10.74
C VAL A 131 11.11 9.40 12.16
N PHE A 132 12.41 9.64 12.35
CA PHE A 132 13.04 9.69 13.66
C PHE A 132 12.44 10.80 14.54
N LEU A 133 12.20 11.98 13.97
CA LEU A 133 11.52 13.08 14.65
C LEU A 133 10.07 12.72 15.03
N PHE A 134 9.35 12.02 14.16
CA PHE A 134 8.00 11.54 14.45
C PHE A 134 7.98 10.56 15.63
N CYS A 135 8.85 9.54 15.61
CA CYS A 135 8.95 8.54 16.67
C CYS A 135 9.48 9.11 18.00
N SER A 136 10.29 10.17 17.95
CA SER A 136 10.85 10.83 19.15
C SER A 136 9.81 11.63 19.93
N ARG A 137 8.64 11.90 19.36
CA ARG A 137 7.57 12.61 20.06
C ARG A 137 6.76 11.61 20.92
N PRO A 138 6.64 11.85 22.24
CA PRO A 138 5.87 10.96 23.10
C PRO A 138 4.39 11.00 22.71
N THR A 139 3.82 9.83 22.46
CA THR A 139 2.39 9.65 22.20
C THR A 139 1.62 9.96 23.49
N GLN A 140 0.95 11.12 23.58
CA GLN A 140 0.03 11.37 24.68
C GLN A 140 -1.15 10.40 24.54
N ARG A 141 -1.27 9.43 25.45
CA ARG A 141 -2.50 8.63 25.56
C ARG A 141 -3.64 9.58 25.95
N PRO A 142 -4.81 9.52 25.29
CA PRO A 142 -5.99 10.22 25.78
C PRO A 142 -6.26 9.76 27.22
N ALA A 143 -6.47 10.70 28.13
CA ALA A 143 -6.88 10.37 29.49
C ALA A 143 -8.17 9.54 29.41
N ILE A 144 -8.16 8.34 29.99
CA ILE A 144 -9.36 7.55 30.18
C ILE A 144 -10.29 8.40 31.06
N ALA A 145 -11.34 8.96 30.48
CA ALA A 145 -12.40 9.59 31.23
C ALA A 145 -13.09 8.49 32.03
N VAL A 146 -12.75 8.38 33.31
CA VAL A 146 -13.48 7.53 34.25
C VAL A 146 -14.91 8.08 34.31
N LEU A 147 -15.86 7.33 33.75
CA LEU A 147 -17.29 7.63 33.86
C LEU A 147 -17.65 7.64 35.36
N PRO A 148 -18.32 8.69 35.87
CA PRO A 148 -18.84 8.67 37.24
C PRO A 148 -19.90 7.56 37.37
N GLN A 149 -19.72 6.72 38.39
CA GLN A 149 -20.67 5.70 38.85
C GLN A 149 -21.94 6.34 39.41
#